data_AF-A0A7V9EYD2-F1
#
_entry.id   AF-A0A7V9EYD2-F1
#
_cell.length_a   1.000
_cell.length_b   1.000
_cell.length_c   1.000
_cell.angle_alpha   90.00
_cell.angle_beta   90.00
_cell.angle_gamma   90.00
#
_symmetry.space_group_name_H-M   'P 1'
#
loop_
_entity.id
_entity.type
_entity.pdbx_description
1 polymer ?
#
loop_
_entity_poly.entity_id
_entity_poly.type
_entity_poly.pdbx_seq_one_letter_code
_entity_poly.pdbx_strand_id
1 'polypeptide(L)' 'TTGGLYRSLRTMAEEGLVTSYWSTPERGPARRVYAISETGETHLEQSMPALASLLRTVRGMLNRYRQG' A
#
# COMPACT_ATOMS: atom_id res chain seq x y z
N THR A 1 -8.37 7.47 -10.62
CA THR A 1 -8.12 8.92 -10.69
C THR A 1 -6.99 9.27 -9.75
N THR A 2 -6.10 10.20 -10.13
CA THR A 2 -4.95 10.61 -9.29
C THR A 2 -5.39 11.03 -7.88
N GLY A 3 -6.58 11.60 -7.72
CA GLY A 3 -7.15 11.97 -6.42
C GLY A 3 -7.47 10.80 -5.47
N GLY A 4 -7.70 9.58 -5.98
CA GLY A 4 -7.94 8.40 -5.13
C GLY A 4 -6.69 7.98 -4.36
N LEU A 5 -5.55 7.95 -5.05
CA LEU A 5 -4.25 7.60 -4.45
C LEU A 5 -3.83 8.58 -3.35
N TYR A 6 -3.96 9.89 -3.59
CA TYR A 6 -3.62 10.90 -2.58
C TYR A 6 -4.51 10.84 -1.34
N ARG A 7 -5.80 10.50 -1.49
CA ARG A 7 -6.68 10.29 -0.33
C ARG A 7 -6.23 9.08 0.47
N SER A 8 -5.96 7.96 -0.19
CA SER A 8 -5.44 6.76 0.48
C SER A 8 -4.12 7.03 1.20
N LEU A 9 -3.16 7.68 0.55
CA LEU A 9 -1.88 8.04 1.19
C LEU A 9 -2.04 8.99 2.37
N ARG A 10 -3.01 9.91 2.32
CA ARG A 10 -3.32 10.78 3.47
C ARG A 10 -3.92 10.00 4.63
N THR A 11 -4.89 9.12 4.37
CA THR A 11 -5.47 8.26 5.41
C THR A 11 -4.40 7.35 6.02
N MET A 12 -3.53 6.75 5.22
CA MET A 12 -2.41 5.94 5.72
C MET A 12 -1.44 6.77 6.57
N ALA A 13 -1.26 8.08 6.28
CA ALA A 13 -0.44 8.96 7.10
C ALA A 13 -1.12 9.30 8.43
N GLU A 14 -2.44 9.53 8.41
CA GLU A 14 -3.26 9.75 9.61
C GLU A 14 -3.26 8.51 10.52
N GLU A 15 -3.23 7.31 9.94
CA GLU A 15 -3.12 6.02 10.65
C GLU A 15 -1.68 5.70 11.10
N GLY A 16 -0.69 6.52 10.74
CA GLY A 16 0.72 6.32 11.10
C GLY A 16 1.43 5.22 10.32
N LEU A 17 0.83 4.68 9.25
CA LEU A 17 1.41 3.65 8.38
C LEU A 17 2.45 4.22 7.41
N VAL A 18 2.36 5.51 7.10
CA VAL A 18 3.35 6.24 6.30
C VAL A 18 3.67 7.58 6.95
N THR A 19 4.89 8.06 6.74
CA THR A 19 5.27 9.45 7.01
C THR A 19 5.05 10.30 5.76
N SER A 20 4.88 11.61 5.94
CA SER A 20 4.83 12.54 4.81
C SER A 20 5.61 13.81 5.10
N TYR A 21 6.30 14.33 4.09
CA TYR A 21 7.02 15.60 4.17
C TYR A 21 6.92 16.37 2.86
N TRP A 22 7.07 17.70 2.93
CA TRP A 22 7.21 18.53 1.75
C TRP A 22 8.66 18.51 1.29
N SER A 23 8.88 18.09 0.05
CA SER A 23 10.17 18.18 -0.63
C SER A 23 10.15 19.39 -1.57
N THR A 24 11.04 20.34 -1.33
CA THR A 24 11.29 21.48 -2.19
C THR A 24 12.58 21.23 -2.97
N PRO A 25 12.49 20.75 -4.22
CA PRO A 25 13.69 20.54 -5.04
C PRO A 25 14.34 21.89 -5.42
N GLU A 26 15.61 21.87 -5.81
CA GLU A 26 16.33 23.06 -6.31
C GLU A 26 15.63 23.71 -7.52
N ARG A 27 14.85 22.94 -8.28
CA ARG A 27 14.01 23.41 -9.38
C ARG A 27 12.64 22.75 -9.35
N GLY A 28 11.59 23.56 -9.46
CA GLY A 28 10.20 23.12 -9.59
C GLY A 28 9.35 23.31 -8.32
N PRO A 29 8.03 23.06 -8.41
CA PRO A 29 7.13 23.24 -7.28
C PRO A 29 7.39 22.20 -6.18
N ALA A 30 7.12 22.59 -4.94
CA ALA A 30 7.17 21.68 -3.81
C ALA A 30 6.17 20.53 -4.00
N ARG A 31 6.60 19.31 -3.66
CA ARG A 31 5.76 18.11 -3.72
C ARG A 31 5.73 17.41 -2.38
N ARG A 32 4.61 16.76 -2.07
CA ARG A 32 4.51 15.92 -0.88
C ARG A 32 5.09 14.55 -1.19
N VAL A 33 6.06 14.11 -0.40
CA VAL A 33 6.68 12.80 -0.47
C VAL A 33 6.14 11.97 0.68
N TYR A 34 5.85 10.70 0.40
CA TYR A 34 5.40 9.72 1.37
C TYR A 34 6.43 8.60 1.46
N ALA A 35 6.71 8.13 2.68
CA ALA A 35 7.58 6.99 2.94
C ALA A 35 6.93 6.08 3.97
N ILE A 36 7.07 4.76 3.84
CA ILE A 36 6.55 3.83 4.84
C ILE A 36 7.20 4.10 6.20
N SER A 37 6.42 4.01 7.28
CA SER A 37 6.93 4.09 8.64
C SER A 37 7.30 2.69 9.15
N GLU A 38 8.05 2.62 10.25
CA GLU A 38 8.33 1.34 10.94
C GLU A 38 7.04 0.62 11.37
N THR A 39 6.04 1.37 11.85
CA THR A 39 4.70 0.85 12.15
C THR A 39 4.02 0.30 10.89
N GLY A 40 4.16 1.00 9.76
CA GLY A 40 3.65 0.55 8.46
C GLY A 40 4.32 -0.72 7.96
N GLU A 41 5.63 -0.85 8.11
CA GLU A 41 6.38 -2.07 7.77
C GLU A 41 5.90 -3.24 8.63
N THR A 42 5.80 -3.05 9.95
CA THR A 42 5.27 -4.06 10.87
C THR A 42 3.85 -4.49 10.49
N HIS A 43 2.98 -3.52 10.17
CA HIS A 43 1.61 -3.81 9.75
C HIS A 43 1.54 -4.58 8.42
N LEU A 44 2.45 -4.28 7.50
CA LEU A 44 2.57 -4.96 6.22
C LEU A 44 3.04 -6.42 6.40
N GLU A 45 4.01 -6.64 7.26
CA GLU A 45 4.46 -7.99 7.63
C GLU A 45 3.33 -8.82 8.25
N GLN A 46 2.58 -8.23 9.19
CA GLN A 46 1.42 -8.87 9.82
C GLN A 46 0.30 -9.20 8.83
N SER A 47 0.16 -8.40 7.76
CA SER A 47 -0.84 -8.61 6.72
C SER A 47 -0.45 -9.68 5.68
N MET A 48 0.85 -9.98 5.57
CA MET A 48 1.37 -10.92 4.56
C MET A 48 0.74 -12.32 4.60
N PRO A 49 0.51 -12.95 5.78
CA PRO A 49 -0.16 -14.25 5.86
C PRO A 49 -1.59 -14.23 5.30
N ALA A 50 -2.35 -13.16 5.53
CA ALA A 50 -3.71 -13.02 5.02
C ALA A 50 -3.70 -12.91 3.48
N LEU A 51 -2.80 -12.11 2.92
CA LEU A 51 -2.61 -11.98 1.47
C LEU A 51 -2.20 -13.32 0.83
N ALA A 52 -1.28 -14.05 1.46
CA ALA A 52 -0.86 -15.37 0.99
C ALA A 52 -2.03 -16.37 1.00
N SER A 53 -2.85 -16.34 2.05
CA SER A 53 -4.05 -17.19 2.16
C SER A 53 -5.09 -16.87 1.09
N LEU A 54 -5.32 -15.58 0.81
CA LEU A 54 -6.19 -15.14 -0.26
C LEU A 54 -5.68 -15.63 -1.62
N LEU A 55 -4.39 -15.43 -1.91
CA LEU A 55 -3.78 -15.89 -3.17
C LEU A 55 -3.89 -17.40 -3.35
N ARG A 56 -3.69 -18.18 -2.28
CA ARG A 56 -3.89 -19.64 -2.28
C ARG A 56 -5.32 -20.02 -2.63
N THR A 57 -6.30 -19.32 -2.08
CA THR A 57 -7.73 -19.54 -2.37
C THR A 57 -8.04 -19.26 -3.84
N VAL A 58 -7.61 -18.10 -4.35
CA VAL A 58 -7.80 -17.71 -5.75
C VAL A 58 -7.14 -18.71 -6.71
N ARG A 59 -5.91 -19.15 -6.42
CA ARG A 59 -5.21 -20.19 -7.19
C ARG A 59 -5.98 -21.50 -7.19
N GLY A 60 -6.51 -21.93 -6.04
CA GLY A 60 -7.34 -23.13 -5.95
C GLY A 60 -8.61 -23.06 -6.79
N MET A 61 -9.28 -21.90 -6.82
CA MET A 61 -10.44 -21.66 -7.68
C MET A 61 -10.07 -21.72 -9.17
N LEU A 62 -8.99 -21.04 -9.57
CA LEU A 62 -8.53 -21.03 -10.96
C LEU A 62 -8.14 -22.43 -11.44
N ASN A 63 -7.46 -23.21 -10.60
CA ASN A 63 -7.07 -24.58 -10.93
C ASN A 63 -8.28 -25.49 -11.13
N ARG A 64 -9.36 -25.31 -10.36
CA ARG A 64 -10.62 -26.05 -10.55
C ARG A 64 -11.30 -25.67 -11.86
N TYR A 65 -11.33 -24.38 -12.20
CA TYR A 65 -11.90 -23.92 -13.47
C TYR A 65 -11.14 -24.45 -14.69
N ARG A 66 -9.82 -24.65 -14.59
CA ARG A 66 -9.00 -25.16 -15.71
C ARG A 66 -9.07 -26.68 -15.93
N GLN A 67 -9.63 -27.43 -14.98
CA GLN A 67 -9.71 -28.90 -15.03
C GLN A 67 -11.14 -29.43 -15.26
N GLY A 68 -12.13 -28.54 -15.34
CA GLY A 68 -13.48 -28.84 -15.82
C GLY A 68 -13.70 -28.20 -17.18
#